data_AF-A0A3D4RPX8-F1
#
_entry.id   AF-A0A3D4RPX8-F1
#
_cell.length_a   1.000
_cell.length_b   1.000
_cell.length_c   1.000
_cell.angle_alpha   90.00
_cell.angle_beta   90.00
_cell.angle_gamma   90.00
#
_symmetry.space_group_name_H-M   'P 1'
#
loop_
_entity.id
_entity.type
_entity.pdbx_description
1 polymer ?
#
loop_
_entity_poly.entity_id
_entity_poly.type
_entity_poly.pdbx_seq_one_letter_code
_entity_poly.pdbx_strand_id
1 'polypeptide(L)'
;MATKIVWGYVDEDGNVQSGSGDFTVSEESEPGFYDIFFNPGTFSSQPAITGSCVSSSREAPVFQVYQLNGNKGFIVETRDAHSGDRDARAFMFTAVGGD
;
A
#
# COMPACT_ATOMS: atom_id res chain seq x y z
N MET A 1 -21.31 -4.56 12.95
CA MET A 1 -19.94 -4.42 12.44
C MET A 1 -19.67 -5.63 11.58
N ALA A 2 -19.63 -5.42 10.28
CA ALA A 2 -19.07 -6.39 9.36
C ALA A 2 -17.57 -6.13 9.25
N THR A 3 -16.81 -7.16 8.90
CA THR A 3 -15.40 -6.98 8.56
C THR A 3 -15.31 -6.56 7.09
N LYS A 4 -14.73 -5.40 6.83
CA LYS A 4 -14.37 -4.93 5.49
C LYS A 4 -12.93 -5.34 5.20
N ILE A 5 -12.72 -5.83 3.97
CA ILE A 5 -11.40 -6.15 3.43
C ILE A 5 -11.22 -5.30 2.18
N VAL A 6 -10.15 -4.48 2.17
CA VAL A 6 -9.69 -3.73 1.01
C VAL A 6 -8.35 -4.30 0.61
N TRP A 7 -8.15 -4.55 -0.68
CA TRP A 7 -6.90 -5.08 -1.18
C TRP A 7 -6.61 -4.48 -2.54
N GLY A 8 -5.33 -4.44 -2.89
CA GLY A 8 -4.88 -3.90 -4.17
C GLY A 8 -3.54 -4.47 -4.56
N TYR A 9 -3.33 -4.59 -5.87
CA TYR A 9 -2.03 -4.73 -6.50
C TYR A 9 -1.74 -3.46 -7.29
N VAL A 10 -0.63 -2.83 -6.98
CA VAL A 10 -0.15 -1.57 -7.53
C VAL A 10 1.18 -1.84 -8.24
N ASP A 11 1.35 -1.31 -9.44
CA ASP A 11 2.63 -1.43 -10.16
C ASP A 11 3.67 -0.37 -9.70
N GLU A 12 4.83 -0.39 -10.33
CA GLU A 12 5.97 0.48 -10.00
C GLU A 12 5.65 1.97 -10.22
N ASP A 13 4.76 2.27 -11.16
CA ASP A 13 4.32 3.63 -11.51
C ASP A 13 3.13 4.10 -10.64
N GLY A 14 2.75 3.32 -9.61
CA GLY A 14 1.63 3.66 -8.73
C GLY A 14 0.24 3.39 -9.33
N ASN A 15 0.15 2.70 -10.47
CA ASN A 15 -1.15 2.36 -11.06
C ASN A 15 -1.75 1.11 -10.42
N VAL A 16 -3.05 1.17 -10.14
CA VAL A 16 -3.80 0.01 -9.64
C VAL A 16 -4.10 -0.94 -10.80
N GLN A 17 -3.42 -2.09 -10.85
CA GLN A 17 -3.71 -3.11 -11.88
C GLN A 17 -4.87 -4.03 -11.47
N SER A 18 -5.09 -4.22 -10.17
CA SER A 18 -6.26 -4.95 -9.64
C SER A 18 -6.52 -4.59 -8.16
N GLY A 19 -7.75 -4.79 -7.69
CA GLY A 19 -8.10 -4.52 -6.30
C GLY A 19 -9.61 -4.52 -6.03
N SER A 20 -9.99 -4.20 -4.80
CA SER A 20 -11.39 -4.15 -4.38
C SER A 20 -12.16 -2.92 -4.90
N GLY A 21 -11.46 -1.89 -5.38
CA GLY A 21 -12.05 -0.63 -5.86
C GLY A 21 -12.44 0.37 -4.76
N ASP A 22 -12.14 0.07 -3.49
CA ASP A 22 -12.46 0.92 -2.34
C ASP A 22 -11.30 1.87 -1.95
N PHE A 23 -10.35 2.09 -2.85
CA PHE A 23 -9.17 2.92 -2.60
C PHE A 23 -8.64 3.56 -3.88
N THR A 24 -7.79 4.57 -3.71
CA THR A 24 -7.01 5.22 -4.76
C THR A 24 -5.55 5.29 -4.36
N VAL A 25 -4.67 5.39 -5.34
CA VAL A 25 -3.22 5.53 -5.14
C VAL A 25 -2.78 6.87 -5.68
N SER A 26 -1.90 7.56 -4.96
CA SER A 26 -1.10 8.66 -5.48
C SER A 26 0.36 8.31 -5.25
N GLU A 27 1.18 8.44 -6.30
CA GLU A 27 2.63 8.41 -6.13
C GLU A 27 3.07 9.73 -5.50
N GLU A 28 3.99 9.68 -4.55
CA GLU A 28 4.66 10.90 -4.08
C GLU A 28 5.76 11.34 -5.07
N SER A 29 6.26 12.57 -4.94
CA SER A 29 7.33 13.07 -5.82
C SER A 29 8.68 12.35 -5.63
N GLU A 30 8.81 11.51 -4.59
CA GLU A 30 9.99 10.69 -4.34
C GLU A 30 9.72 9.23 -4.71
N PRO A 31 10.61 8.57 -5.48
CA PRO A 31 10.44 7.18 -5.86
C PRO A 31 10.38 6.27 -4.62
N GLY A 32 9.49 5.28 -4.70
CA GLY A 32 9.30 4.29 -3.64
C GLY A 32 8.31 4.69 -2.56
N PHE A 33 7.66 5.87 -2.64
CA PHE A 33 6.55 6.25 -1.76
C PHE A 33 5.21 6.27 -2.50
N TYR A 34 4.22 5.63 -1.89
CA TYR A 34 2.86 5.57 -2.41
C TYR A 34 1.86 5.90 -1.31
N ASP A 35 1.03 6.90 -1.55
CA ASP A 35 -0.14 7.20 -0.73
C ASP A 35 -1.31 6.32 -1.14
N ILE A 36 -1.82 5.52 -0.21
CA ILE A 36 -3.05 4.76 -0.37
C ILE A 36 -4.16 5.48 0.38
N PHE A 37 -5.19 5.94 -0.34
CA PHE A 37 -6.37 6.56 0.24
C PHE A 37 -7.57 5.63 0.14
N PHE A 38 -8.24 5.37 1.25
CA PHE A 38 -9.51 4.65 1.25
C PHE A 38 -10.66 5.58 0.91
N ASN A 39 -11.66 5.06 0.19
CA ASN A 39 -12.88 5.81 -0.09
C ASN A 39 -13.57 6.21 1.23
N PRO A 40 -14.23 7.38 1.31
CA PRO A 40 -14.93 7.80 2.52
C PRO A 40 -15.95 6.76 2.99
N GLY A 41 -15.91 6.43 4.29
CA GLY A 41 -16.82 5.44 4.89
C GLY A 41 -16.40 3.97 4.69
N THR A 42 -15.25 3.69 4.06
CA THR A 42 -14.75 2.31 3.89
C THR A 42 -14.43 1.64 5.22
N PHE A 43 -13.84 2.40 6.15
CA PHE A 43 -13.53 1.93 7.50
C PHE A 43 -14.02 2.92 8.56
N SER A 44 -14.61 2.41 9.64
CA SER A 44 -15.00 3.22 10.80
C SER A 44 -13.85 3.51 11.78
N SER A 45 -12.76 2.74 11.70
CA SER A 45 -11.54 2.92 12.49
C SER A 45 -10.29 2.54 11.67
N GLN A 46 -9.09 2.72 12.23
CA GLN A 46 -7.86 2.37 11.53
C GLN A 46 -7.81 0.85 11.27
N PRO A 47 -7.70 0.40 10.01
CA PRO A 47 -7.61 -1.02 9.70
C PRO A 47 -6.21 -1.57 10.03
N ALA A 48 -6.13 -2.89 10.23
CA ALA A 48 -4.87 -3.61 10.20
C ALA A 48 -4.39 -3.72 8.74
N ILE A 49 -3.13 -3.36 8.48
CA ILE A 49 -2.57 -3.33 7.13
C ILE A 49 -1.39 -4.29 7.04
N THR A 50 -1.36 -5.07 5.97
CA THR A 50 -0.23 -5.92 5.61
C THR A 50 -0.02 -5.87 4.10
N GLY A 51 1.17 -6.22 3.63
CA GLY A 51 1.49 -6.21 2.22
C GLY A 51 2.86 -6.79 1.95
N SER A 52 3.17 -6.88 0.67
CA SER A 52 4.45 -7.34 0.18
C SER A 52 4.75 -6.70 -1.16
N CYS A 53 6.02 -6.41 -1.40
CA CYS A 53 6.49 -5.99 -2.70
C CYS A 53 6.69 -7.21 -3.60
N VAL A 54 6.41 -7.04 -4.88
CA VAL A 54 6.74 -7.99 -5.93
C VAL A 54 8.12 -7.64 -6.46
N SER A 55 9.01 -8.62 -6.54
CA SER A 55 10.35 -8.45 -7.10
C SER A 55 10.52 -9.31 -8.34
N SER A 56 11.03 -8.70 -9.41
CA SER A 56 11.48 -9.38 -10.62
C SER A 56 13.00 -9.65 -10.62
N SER A 57 13.74 -9.08 -9.67
CA SER A 57 15.21 -9.17 -9.56
C SER A 57 15.64 -9.98 -8.31
N ARG A 58 16.93 -10.32 -8.22
CA ARG A 58 17.54 -11.02 -7.06
C ARG A 58 17.59 -10.17 -5.78
N GLU A 59 17.01 -8.98 -5.80
CA GLU A 59 17.00 -8.04 -4.67
C GLU A 59 15.86 -8.39 -3.74
N ALA A 60 16.13 -8.35 -2.44
CA ALA A 60 15.13 -8.60 -1.41
C ALA A 60 14.30 -7.32 -1.23
N PRO A 61 13.01 -7.29 -1.64
CA PRO A 61 12.24 -6.07 -1.59
C PRO A 61 11.65 -5.86 -0.18
N VAL A 62 11.51 -4.61 0.24
CA VAL A 62 10.83 -4.25 1.49
C VAL A 62 9.51 -3.58 1.18
N PHE A 63 8.45 -4.05 1.85
CA PHE A 63 7.19 -3.33 2.00
C PHE A 63 7.12 -2.81 3.43
N GLN A 64 7.05 -1.49 3.60
CA GLN A 64 6.91 -0.90 4.92
C GLN A 64 5.73 0.08 4.92
N VAL A 65 4.80 -0.10 5.85
CA VAL A 65 3.83 0.96 6.16
C VAL A 65 4.59 2.06 6.89
N TYR A 66 4.88 3.14 6.17
CA TYR A 66 5.69 4.25 6.67
C TYR A 66 4.88 5.14 7.62
N GLN A 67 3.64 5.46 7.23
CA GLN A 67 2.75 6.30 8.00
C GLN A 67 1.30 5.84 7.87
N LEU A 68 0.53 6.04 8.93
CA LEU A 68 -0.91 5.76 8.98
C LEU A 68 -1.69 7.09 9.03
N ASN A 69 -2.80 7.15 8.32
CA ASN A 69 -3.74 8.29 8.34
C ASN A 69 -5.10 7.86 8.92
N GLY A 70 -5.06 7.14 10.04
CA GLY A 70 -6.25 6.59 10.70
C GLY A 70 -7.05 5.67 9.77
N ASN A 71 -8.34 5.94 9.61
CA ASN A 71 -9.24 5.20 8.73
C ASN A 71 -9.24 5.68 7.27
N LYS A 72 -8.44 6.70 6.94
CA LYS A 72 -8.45 7.34 5.62
C LYS A 72 -7.43 6.76 4.65
N GLY A 73 -6.41 6.07 5.16
CA GLY A 73 -5.30 5.62 4.31
C GLY A 73 -4.00 5.40 5.05
N PHE A 74 -2.95 5.17 4.28
CA PHE A 74 -1.59 4.94 4.75
C PHE A 74 -0.57 5.22 3.64
N ILE A 75 0.67 5.44 4.03
CA ILE A 75 1.81 5.60 3.13
C ILE A 75 2.62 4.32 3.15
N VAL A 76 2.96 3.81 1.97
CA VAL A 76 3.90 2.71 1.78
C VAL A 76 5.24 3.25 1.35
N GLU A 77 6.30 2.74 1.97
CA GLU A 77 7.67 2.83 1.48
C GLU A 77 8.08 1.48 0.88
N THR A 78 8.67 1.54 -0.30
CA THR A 78 9.33 0.42 -0.97
C THR A 78 10.82 0.71 -1.13
N ARG A 79 11.65 -0.28 -0.83
CA ARG A 79 13.12 -0.17 -0.90
C ARG A 79 13.79 -1.51 -1.13
N ASP A 80 15.05 -1.46 -1.55
CA ASP A 80 15.96 -2.61 -1.56
C ASP A 80 16.41 -2.92 -0.12
N ALA A 81 16.24 -4.17 0.35
CA ALA A 81 16.64 -4.56 1.71
C ALA A 81 18.15 -4.66 1.92
N HIS A 82 18.92 -4.84 0.84
CA HIS A 82 20.37 -4.97 0.87
C HIS A 82 21.07 -3.62 0.89
N SER A 83 20.73 -2.71 -0.03
CA SER A 83 21.33 -1.37 -0.04
C SER A 83 20.62 -0.39 0.90
N GLY A 84 19.34 -0.63 1.19
CA GLY A 84 18.49 0.33 1.90
C GLY A 84 17.99 1.47 1.02
N ASP A 85 18.37 1.48 -0.26
CA ASP A 85 17.96 2.53 -1.19
C ASP A 85 16.48 2.39 -1.54
N ARG A 86 15.80 3.53 -1.55
CA ARG A 86 14.41 3.61 -2.00
C ARG A 86 14.35 3.34 -3.49
N ASP A 87 13.34 2.57 -3.87
CA ASP A 87 13.18 2.11 -5.23
C ASP A 87 11.70 1.88 -5.50
N ALA A 88 11.21 2.34 -6.65
CA ALA A 88 9.82 2.18 -7.05
C ALA A 88 9.57 0.71 -7.38
N ARG A 89 8.64 0.07 -6.67
CA ARG A 89 8.37 -1.38 -6.80
C ARG A 89 6.89 -1.64 -6.84
N ALA A 90 6.49 -2.60 -7.67
CA ALA A 90 5.14 -3.14 -7.60
C ALA A 90 4.90 -3.79 -6.24
N PHE A 91 3.69 -3.65 -5.69
CA PHE A 91 3.34 -4.24 -4.41
C PHE A 91 1.87 -4.66 -4.36
N MET A 92 1.59 -5.56 -3.43
CA MET A 92 0.23 -5.87 -3.01
C MET A 92 0.03 -5.50 -1.55
N PHE A 93 -1.18 -5.12 -1.20
CA PHE A 93 -1.57 -4.89 0.18
C PHE A 93 -2.95 -5.45 0.49
N THR A 94 -3.22 -5.63 1.78
CA THR A 94 -4.54 -5.93 2.32
C THR A 94 -4.73 -5.12 3.60
N ALA A 95 -5.88 -4.45 3.70
CA ALA A 95 -6.35 -3.74 4.86
C ALA A 95 -7.64 -4.38 5.37
N VAL A 96 -7.68 -4.72 6.66
CA VAL A 96 -8.82 -5.40 7.31
C VAL A 96 -9.28 -4.59 8.50
N GLY A 97 -10.58 -4.26 8.55
CA GLY A 97 -11.14 -3.42 9.60
C GLY A 97 -12.65 -3.50 9.68
N GLY A 98 -13.24 -2.76 10.62
CA GLY A 98 -14.69 -2.60 10.71
C GLY A 98 -15.20 -1.52 9.75
N ASP A 99 -16.40 -1.73 9.22
CA ASP A 99 -17.20 -0.71 8.53
C ASP A 99 -17.93 0.23 9.51
#